data_AF-G7TCN6-F1
#
_entry.id   AF-G7TCN6-F1
#
_cell.length_a   1.000
_cell.length_b   1.000
_cell.length_c   1.000
_cell.angle_alpha   90.00
_cell.angle_beta   90.00
_cell.angle_gamma   90.00
#
_symmetry.space_group_name_H-M   'P 1'
#
loop_
_entity.id
_entity.type
_entity.pdbx_description
1 polymer ?
#
loop_
_entity_poly.entity_id
_entity_poly.type
_entity_poly.pdbx_seq_one_letter_code
_entity_poly.pdbx_strand_id
1 'polypeptide(L)'
;MAGLRQGSRSEAMSVSLSPREIAASMTLALAVEAAAFPKPGLVTALDPGVHDDVDFFSFLKSAFAIERFFEEAAEIGQAPQEGPDDAPMRPLRSIGLRAESAMMAATGGSNTHKGAIYFGLLLCHAAAAMGEGASPEAICLRASATAREDAERALRNAAKGEARTVGASAYAAFGMRGARGHVIDGFPIITSVGLPAFEHALASSGNMRRAAVHTLVHVMAENDDTTSLNRGFDASRPSALKAAAAEAVRAGGGMTESGLRSIGELGELCRTLNANPGGSADIVAMTLAVRFWTKGTPTHAKW
;
A
#
# COMPACT_ATOMS: atom_id res chain seq x y z
N MET A 1 39.25 19.33 -41.89
CA MET A 1 37.84 19.74 -41.76
C MET A 1 37.08 18.61 -41.09
N ALA A 2 36.65 18.85 -39.86
CA ALA A 2 36.03 17.87 -38.98
C ALA A 2 34.60 17.58 -39.41
N GLY A 3 34.28 16.31 -39.62
CA GLY A 3 32.91 15.80 -39.75
C GLY A 3 32.63 14.83 -38.62
N LEU A 4 32.30 15.35 -37.43
CA LEU A 4 31.81 14.53 -36.33
C LEU A 4 30.33 14.25 -36.57
N ARG A 5 30.04 13.00 -36.97
CA ARG A 5 28.69 12.46 -36.99
C ARG A 5 28.14 12.48 -35.57
N GLN A 6 27.02 13.17 -35.40
CA GLN A 6 26.19 13.11 -34.20
C GLN A 6 25.78 11.65 -33.99
N GLY A 7 26.22 11.07 -32.88
CA GLY A 7 25.68 9.81 -32.39
C GLY A 7 24.23 10.04 -31.99
N SER A 8 23.32 9.33 -32.66
CA SER A 8 21.93 9.18 -32.25
C SER A 8 21.89 8.64 -30.83
N ARG A 9 21.56 9.49 -29.86
CA ARG A 9 21.01 9.02 -28.58
C ARG A 9 19.77 8.22 -28.94
N SER A 10 19.74 6.94 -28.58
CA SER A 10 18.49 6.19 -28.56
C SER A 10 17.56 6.91 -27.59
N GLU A 11 16.58 7.63 -28.11
CA GLU A 11 15.36 7.88 -27.37
C GLU A 11 14.81 6.50 -27.03
N ALA A 12 15.00 6.06 -25.78
CA ALA A 12 14.21 4.97 -25.26
C ALA A 12 12.77 5.44 -25.44
N MET A 13 12.06 4.84 -26.41
CA MET A 13 10.63 5.02 -26.56
C MET A 13 10.02 4.67 -25.21
N SER A 14 9.68 5.70 -24.46
CA SER A 14 8.94 5.54 -23.23
C SER A 14 7.55 5.10 -23.68
N VAL A 15 7.11 3.95 -23.18
CA VAL A 15 5.79 3.39 -23.47
C VAL A 15 4.95 3.58 -22.21
N SER A 16 3.85 4.32 -22.34
CA SER A 16 2.80 4.40 -21.31
C SER A 16 2.33 2.99 -20.93
N LEU A 17 2.28 2.69 -19.63
CA LEU A 17 1.84 1.38 -19.14
C LEU A 17 0.37 1.14 -19.52
N SER A 18 0.10 -0.02 -20.11
CA SER A 18 -1.26 -0.50 -20.35
C SER A 18 -1.98 -0.80 -19.02
N PRO A 19 -3.33 -0.85 -19.00
CA PRO A 19 -4.09 -1.19 -17.80
C PRO A 19 -3.66 -2.54 -17.21
N ARG A 20 -3.35 -3.50 -18.08
CA ARG A 20 -2.84 -4.81 -17.71
C ARG A 20 -1.47 -4.74 -17.03
N GLU A 21 -0.54 -3.92 -17.53
CA GLU A 21 0.78 -3.75 -16.91
C GLU A 21 0.71 -3.03 -15.56
N ILE A 22 -0.21 -2.07 -15.43
CA ILE A 22 -0.51 -1.41 -14.16
C ILE A 22 -1.01 -2.44 -13.13
N ALA A 23 -1.98 -3.26 -13.52
CA ALA A 23 -2.56 -4.31 -12.67
C ALA A 23 -1.56 -5.40 -12.28
N ALA A 24 -0.75 -5.87 -13.24
CA ALA A 24 0.29 -6.86 -12.99
C ALA A 24 1.36 -6.31 -12.02
N SER A 25 1.75 -5.05 -12.17
CA SER A 25 2.70 -4.40 -11.25
C SER A 25 2.14 -4.22 -9.84
N MET A 26 0.85 -3.88 -9.71
CA MET A 26 0.17 -3.84 -8.42
C MET A 26 0.13 -5.23 -7.75
N THR A 27 -0.20 -6.27 -8.52
CA THR A 27 -0.24 -7.65 -8.02
C THR A 27 1.14 -8.13 -7.59
N LEU A 28 2.18 -7.79 -8.36
CA LEU A 28 3.57 -8.04 -7.97
C LEU A 28 3.93 -7.30 -6.68
N ALA A 29 3.53 -6.03 -6.53
CA ALA A 29 3.77 -5.25 -5.32
C ALA A 29 3.13 -5.89 -4.07
N LEU A 30 1.90 -6.41 -4.19
CA LEU A 30 1.24 -7.18 -3.12
C LEU A 30 2.01 -8.46 -2.78
N ALA A 31 2.48 -9.20 -3.79
CA ALA A 31 3.25 -10.42 -3.57
C ALA A 31 4.62 -10.14 -2.92
N VAL A 32 5.29 -9.05 -3.33
CA VAL A 32 6.56 -8.60 -2.75
C VAL A 32 6.38 -8.18 -1.29
N GLU A 33 5.33 -7.44 -0.97
CA GLU A 33 4.97 -7.10 0.42
C GLU A 33 4.70 -8.36 1.25
N ALA A 34 3.91 -9.31 0.73
CA ALA A 34 3.57 -10.54 1.43
C ALA A 34 4.80 -11.41 1.72
N ALA A 35 5.78 -11.40 0.80
CA ALA A 35 7.01 -12.18 0.92
C ALA A 35 8.10 -11.48 1.76
N ALA A 36 7.91 -10.22 2.17
CA ALA A 36 8.87 -9.50 3.01
C ALA A 36 9.02 -10.16 4.39
N PHE A 37 10.28 -10.30 4.85
CA PHE A 37 10.59 -10.90 6.15
C PHE A 37 11.90 -10.31 6.72
N PRO A 38 11.98 -10.00 8.04
CA PRO A 38 10.91 -10.14 9.06
C PRO A 38 9.79 -9.09 8.92
N LYS A 39 8.55 -9.46 9.25
CA LYS A 39 7.37 -8.59 9.16
C LYS A 39 6.58 -8.56 10.49
N PRO A 40 6.76 -7.53 11.32
CA PRO A 40 6.24 -7.53 12.69
C PRO A 40 4.71 -7.68 12.76
N GLY A 41 4.24 -8.73 13.43
CA GLY A 41 2.80 -8.96 13.62
C GLY A 41 2.02 -9.27 12.35
N LEU A 42 2.68 -9.60 11.24
CA LEU A 42 2.04 -9.86 9.96
C LEU A 42 2.43 -11.22 9.42
N VAL A 43 1.58 -11.76 8.55
CA VAL A 43 1.81 -13.03 7.86
C VAL A 43 3.00 -12.91 6.90
N THR A 44 3.88 -13.91 6.95
CA THR A 44 5.01 -14.10 6.05
C THR A 44 5.08 -15.57 5.63
N ALA A 45 5.98 -15.92 4.71
CA ALA A 45 6.24 -17.31 4.34
C ALA A 45 6.77 -18.18 5.49
N LEU A 46 7.29 -17.57 6.56
CA LEU A 46 7.95 -18.27 7.67
C LEU A 46 7.16 -18.20 9.00
N ASP A 47 6.24 -17.26 9.13
CA ASP A 47 5.54 -16.94 10.38
C ASP A 47 4.13 -16.41 10.05
N PRO A 48 3.05 -16.98 10.61
CA PRO A 48 1.68 -16.48 10.42
C PRO A 48 1.41 -15.16 11.18
N GLY A 49 2.37 -14.68 11.98
CA GLY A 49 2.23 -13.45 12.76
C GLY A 49 1.23 -13.63 13.89
N VAL A 50 0.22 -12.76 13.94
CA VAL A 50 -0.90 -12.82 14.91
C VAL A 50 -2.17 -13.41 14.31
N HIS A 51 -2.06 -14.14 13.21
CA HIS A 51 -3.18 -14.73 12.50
C HIS A 51 -3.20 -16.24 12.67
N ASP A 52 -4.41 -16.79 12.87
CA ASP A 52 -4.65 -18.24 12.89
C ASP A 52 -5.49 -18.69 11.68
N ASP A 53 -6.03 -17.72 10.92
CA ASP A 53 -7.02 -17.91 9.86
C ASP A 53 -6.47 -17.74 8.44
N VAL A 54 -5.26 -17.20 8.31
CA VAL A 54 -4.61 -16.91 7.02
C VAL A 54 -3.13 -17.25 7.06
N ASP A 55 -2.62 -17.67 5.90
CA ASP A 55 -1.21 -17.96 5.68
C ASP A 55 -0.66 -17.20 4.45
N PHE A 56 0.63 -17.35 4.18
CA PHE A 56 1.28 -16.71 3.03
C PHE A 56 0.58 -17.03 1.69
N PHE A 57 0.14 -18.28 1.49
CA PHE A 57 -0.55 -18.68 0.26
C PHE A 57 -1.94 -18.04 0.14
N SER A 58 -2.60 -17.74 1.25
CA SER A 58 -3.87 -17.00 1.28
C SER A 58 -3.69 -15.58 0.73
N PHE A 59 -2.58 -14.91 1.09
CA PHE A 59 -2.22 -13.60 0.54
C PHE A 59 -1.93 -13.68 -0.96
N LEU A 60 -1.15 -14.68 -1.41
CA LEU A 60 -0.88 -14.85 -2.85
C LEU A 60 -2.16 -15.14 -3.65
N LYS A 61 -3.00 -16.08 -3.19
CA LYS A 61 -4.31 -16.38 -3.82
C LYS A 61 -5.17 -15.13 -3.90
N SER A 62 -5.21 -14.35 -2.82
CA SER A 62 -5.94 -13.10 -2.79
C SER A 62 -5.41 -12.10 -3.82
N ALA A 63 -4.10 -11.88 -3.91
CA ALA A 63 -3.49 -10.95 -4.85
C ALA A 63 -3.84 -11.28 -6.31
N PHE A 64 -3.71 -12.55 -6.71
CA PHE A 64 -4.10 -12.98 -8.06
C PHE A 64 -5.61 -12.93 -8.30
N ALA A 65 -6.44 -13.23 -7.29
CA ALA A 65 -7.89 -13.17 -7.43
C ALA A 65 -8.41 -11.75 -7.66
N ILE A 66 -7.68 -10.74 -7.18
CA ILE A 66 -8.08 -9.34 -7.30
C ILE A 66 -7.43 -8.57 -8.46
N GLU A 67 -6.42 -9.14 -9.13
CA GLU A 67 -5.66 -8.50 -10.23
C GLU A 67 -6.57 -7.88 -11.30
N ARG A 68 -7.55 -8.65 -11.79
CA ARG A 68 -8.51 -8.19 -12.81
C ARG A 68 -9.26 -6.91 -12.43
N PHE A 69 -9.47 -6.65 -11.14
CA PHE A 69 -10.19 -5.45 -10.69
C PHE A 69 -9.28 -4.22 -10.68
N PHE A 70 -7.97 -4.40 -10.50
CA PHE A 70 -6.99 -3.34 -10.74
C PHE A 70 -6.91 -2.99 -12.22
N GLU A 71 -7.02 -3.98 -13.11
CA GLU A 71 -7.10 -3.76 -14.57
C GLU A 71 -8.38 -2.96 -14.91
N GLU A 72 -9.55 -3.40 -14.43
CA GLU A 72 -10.82 -2.66 -14.62
C GLU A 72 -10.74 -1.21 -14.09
N ALA A 73 -10.04 -0.96 -12.97
CA ALA A 73 -9.83 0.38 -12.45
C ALA A 73 -8.90 1.23 -13.35
N ALA A 74 -7.84 0.64 -13.87
CA ALA A 74 -6.93 1.30 -14.79
C ALA A 74 -7.59 1.59 -16.15
N GLU A 75 -8.48 0.72 -16.64
CA GLU A 75 -9.30 0.97 -17.84
C GLU A 75 -10.17 2.21 -17.69
N ILE A 76 -10.79 2.42 -16.52
CA ILE A 76 -11.53 3.66 -16.21
C ILE A 76 -10.60 4.88 -16.27
N GLY A 77 -9.37 4.74 -15.78
CA GLY A 77 -8.38 5.81 -15.80
C GLY A 77 -7.98 6.23 -17.22
N GLN A 78 -7.87 5.29 -18.15
CA GLN A 78 -7.55 5.57 -19.55
C GLN A 78 -8.72 6.08 -20.38
N ALA A 79 -9.96 5.81 -19.96
CA ALA A 79 -11.15 6.24 -20.67
C ALA A 79 -11.25 7.78 -20.70
N PRO A 80 -11.70 8.38 -21.82
CA PRO A 80 -12.03 9.81 -21.87
C PRO A 80 -13.00 10.16 -20.75
N GLN A 81 -12.65 11.15 -19.95
CA GLN A 81 -13.52 11.59 -18.86
C GLN A 81 -14.59 12.52 -19.44
N GLU A 82 -15.80 11.99 -19.59
CA GLU A 82 -16.99 12.79 -19.89
C GLU A 82 -17.79 12.98 -18.59
N GLY A 83 -17.85 14.22 -18.08
CA GLY A 83 -18.64 14.56 -16.88
C GLY A 83 -17.82 15.23 -15.75
N PRO A 84 -18.45 15.47 -14.59
CA PRO A 84 -17.79 16.05 -13.41
C PRO A 84 -16.70 15.13 -12.84
N ASP A 85 -15.75 15.71 -12.10
CA ASP A 85 -14.56 15.02 -11.56
C ASP A 85 -14.85 13.81 -10.64
N ASP A 86 -16.07 13.67 -10.12
CA ASP A 86 -16.53 12.55 -9.28
C ASP A 86 -17.08 11.35 -10.09
N ALA A 87 -17.21 11.49 -11.41
CA ALA A 87 -17.67 10.45 -12.33
C ALA A 87 -16.99 9.07 -12.13
N PRO A 88 -15.66 8.95 -11.91
CA PRO A 88 -15.01 7.65 -11.78
C PRO A 88 -15.30 6.94 -10.44
N MET A 89 -15.75 7.64 -9.39
CA MET A 89 -15.88 7.02 -8.06
C MET A 89 -17.03 6.00 -8.00
N ARG A 90 -18.11 6.20 -8.76
CA ARG A 90 -19.24 5.26 -8.83
C ARG A 90 -18.84 3.88 -9.39
N PRO A 91 -18.23 3.78 -10.59
CA PRO A 91 -17.78 2.49 -11.09
C PRO A 91 -16.67 1.88 -10.22
N LEU A 92 -15.73 2.69 -9.70
CA LEU A 92 -14.67 2.19 -8.80
C LEU A 92 -15.24 1.55 -7.52
N ARG A 93 -16.32 2.11 -6.96
CA ARG A 93 -17.03 1.48 -5.82
C ARG A 93 -17.62 0.12 -6.19
N SER A 94 -18.25 0.01 -7.35
CA SER A 94 -18.83 -1.26 -7.82
C SER A 94 -17.74 -2.32 -8.01
N ILE A 95 -16.62 -1.95 -8.61
CA ILE A 95 -15.44 -2.78 -8.76
C ILE A 95 -14.90 -3.21 -7.39
N GLY A 96 -14.77 -2.28 -6.43
CA GLY A 96 -14.31 -2.57 -5.07
C GLY A 96 -15.15 -3.63 -4.36
N LEU A 97 -16.48 -3.57 -4.46
CA LEU A 97 -17.36 -4.58 -3.85
C LEU A 97 -17.18 -5.98 -4.47
N ARG A 98 -16.97 -6.03 -5.79
CA ARG A 98 -16.67 -7.30 -6.51
C ARG A 98 -15.29 -7.83 -6.14
N ALA A 99 -14.29 -6.96 -6.03
CA ALA A 99 -12.94 -7.30 -5.59
C ALA A 99 -12.93 -7.85 -4.15
N GLU A 100 -13.65 -7.21 -3.23
CA GLU A 100 -13.80 -7.71 -1.86
C GLU A 100 -14.45 -9.10 -1.85
N SER A 101 -15.49 -9.32 -2.67
CA SER A 101 -16.16 -10.62 -2.76
C SER A 101 -15.23 -11.71 -3.32
N ALA A 102 -14.45 -11.40 -4.36
CA ALA A 102 -13.48 -12.32 -4.94
C ALA A 102 -12.34 -12.65 -3.98
N MET A 103 -11.84 -11.65 -3.25
CA MET A 103 -10.87 -11.84 -2.17
C MET A 103 -11.40 -12.81 -1.12
N MET A 104 -12.58 -12.54 -0.56
CA MET A 104 -13.19 -13.39 0.47
C MET A 104 -13.39 -14.84 -0.03
N ALA A 105 -13.81 -15.02 -1.28
CA ALA A 105 -13.96 -16.35 -1.87
C ALA A 105 -12.62 -17.09 -1.98
N ALA A 106 -11.55 -16.39 -2.35
CA ALA A 106 -10.21 -16.96 -2.52
C ALA A 106 -9.52 -17.31 -1.18
N THR A 107 -9.92 -16.65 -0.08
CA THR A 107 -9.29 -16.77 1.25
C THR A 107 -10.15 -17.53 2.26
N GLY A 108 -11.27 -18.11 1.85
CA GLY A 108 -12.18 -18.81 2.79
C GLY A 108 -12.90 -17.87 3.76
N GLY A 109 -13.07 -16.60 3.39
CA GLY A 109 -13.79 -15.59 4.18
C GLY A 109 -12.89 -14.66 5.00
N SER A 110 -11.57 -14.81 4.92
CA SER A 110 -10.63 -13.97 5.66
C SER A 110 -10.30 -12.66 4.95
N ASN A 111 -10.12 -11.62 5.75
CA ASN A 111 -9.79 -10.28 5.28
C ASN A 111 -8.27 -10.09 5.13
N THR A 112 -7.73 -10.35 3.93
CA THR A 112 -6.29 -10.23 3.62
C THR A 112 -5.90 -8.87 3.03
N HIS A 113 -6.71 -8.31 2.12
CA HIS A 113 -6.34 -7.16 1.29
C HIS A 113 -7.45 -6.10 1.17
N LYS A 114 -8.38 -5.98 2.13
CA LYS A 114 -9.47 -4.99 2.00
C LYS A 114 -8.97 -3.54 1.91
N GLY A 115 -7.93 -3.17 2.67
CA GLY A 115 -7.32 -1.85 2.56
C GLY A 115 -6.53 -1.68 1.26
N ALA A 116 -5.76 -2.68 0.86
CA ALA A 116 -5.09 -2.72 -0.45
C ALA A 116 -6.06 -2.62 -1.64
N ILE A 117 -7.25 -3.23 -1.58
CA ILE A 117 -8.29 -3.05 -2.62
C ILE A 117 -8.71 -1.58 -2.67
N TYR A 118 -9.01 -0.97 -1.53
CA TYR A 118 -9.44 0.43 -1.48
C TYR A 118 -8.39 1.39 -2.05
N PHE A 119 -7.15 1.29 -1.61
CA PHE A 119 -6.07 2.14 -2.12
C PHE A 119 -5.67 1.79 -3.56
N GLY A 120 -5.55 0.49 -3.85
CA GLY A 120 -5.05 -0.01 -5.11
C GLY A 120 -5.96 0.34 -6.28
N LEU A 121 -7.28 0.28 -6.11
CA LEU A 121 -8.21 0.71 -7.15
C LEU A 121 -8.07 2.20 -7.47
N LEU A 122 -7.95 3.05 -6.45
CA LEU A 122 -7.76 4.50 -6.64
C LEU A 122 -6.43 4.83 -7.32
N LEU A 123 -5.36 4.15 -6.90
CA LEU A 123 -4.02 4.38 -7.42
C LEU A 123 -3.83 3.79 -8.82
N CYS A 124 -4.42 2.63 -9.15
CA CYS A 124 -4.38 2.07 -10.51
C CYS A 124 -5.15 2.96 -11.50
N HIS A 125 -6.34 3.42 -11.11
CA HIS A 125 -7.09 4.43 -11.86
C HIS A 125 -6.25 5.69 -12.09
N ALA A 126 -5.63 6.21 -11.02
CA ALA A 126 -4.86 7.45 -11.10
C ALA A 126 -3.59 7.29 -11.95
N ALA A 127 -2.86 6.19 -11.81
CA ALA A 127 -1.66 5.91 -12.61
C ALA A 127 -2.01 5.86 -14.11
N ALA A 128 -3.10 5.17 -14.46
CA ALA A 128 -3.59 5.11 -15.83
C ALA A 128 -4.05 6.47 -16.37
N ALA A 129 -4.74 7.27 -15.55
CA ALA A 129 -5.24 8.59 -15.93
C ALA A 129 -4.14 9.64 -16.10
N MET A 130 -3.08 9.57 -15.28
CA MET A 130 -1.93 10.47 -15.41
C MET A 130 -1.04 10.09 -16.59
N GLY A 131 -1.00 8.80 -16.94
CA GLY A 131 -0.25 8.28 -18.07
C GLY A 131 1.26 8.37 -17.88
N GLU A 132 1.96 8.45 -19.00
CA GLU A 132 3.42 8.40 -19.04
C GLU A 132 4.10 9.62 -18.40
N GLY A 133 5.21 9.37 -17.70
CA GLY A 133 6.02 10.42 -17.07
C GLY A 133 5.40 11.03 -15.81
N ALA A 134 4.25 10.51 -15.36
CA ALA A 134 3.61 10.93 -14.13
C ALA A 134 4.54 10.77 -12.93
N SER A 135 4.66 11.82 -12.11
CA SER A 135 5.39 11.72 -10.84
C SER A 135 4.57 10.93 -9.82
N PRO A 136 5.23 10.29 -8.82
CA PRO A 136 4.53 9.66 -7.70
C PRO A 136 3.49 10.57 -7.03
N GLU A 137 3.81 11.84 -6.85
CA GLU A 137 2.94 12.86 -6.26
C GLU A 137 1.71 13.10 -7.14
N ALA A 138 1.89 13.19 -8.46
CA ALA A 138 0.80 13.39 -9.40
C ALA A 138 -0.20 12.22 -9.36
N ILE A 139 0.29 10.98 -9.30
CA ILE A 139 -0.55 9.78 -9.16
C ILE A 139 -1.32 9.83 -7.83
N CYS A 140 -0.64 10.12 -6.72
CA CYS A 140 -1.26 10.16 -5.40
C CYS A 140 -2.32 11.28 -5.28
N LEU A 141 -2.04 12.47 -5.82
CA LEU A 141 -2.97 13.59 -5.82
C LEU A 141 -4.18 13.32 -6.73
N ARG A 142 -3.99 12.67 -7.88
CA ARG A 142 -5.11 12.26 -8.74
C ARG A 142 -6.00 11.23 -8.04
N ALA A 143 -5.41 10.24 -7.38
CA ALA A 143 -6.16 9.26 -6.59
C ALA A 143 -6.97 9.91 -5.45
N SER A 144 -6.38 10.91 -4.79
CA SER A 144 -7.07 11.73 -3.79
C SER A 144 -8.23 12.50 -4.39
N ALA A 145 -8.00 13.24 -5.48
CA ALA A 145 -9.05 14.03 -6.14
C ALA A 145 -10.28 13.18 -6.49
N THR A 146 -10.07 11.95 -6.96
CA THR A 146 -11.14 11.00 -7.29
C THR A 146 -12.03 10.60 -6.11
N ALA A 147 -11.49 10.50 -4.88
CA ALA A 147 -12.20 9.90 -3.75
C ALA A 147 -12.26 10.78 -2.50
N ARG A 148 -11.73 12.01 -2.55
CA ARG A 148 -11.64 12.91 -1.40
C ARG A 148 -13.00 13.20 -0.80
N GLU A 149 -13.97 13.62 -1.60
CA GLU A 149 -15.30 13.97 -1.11
C GLU A 149 -16.01 12.75 -0.50
N ASP A 150 -15.88 11.59 -1.13
CA ASP A 150 -16.38 10.31 -0.63
C ASP A 150 -15.76 9.91 0.71
N ALA A 151 -14.45 10.07 0.84
CA ALA A 151 -13.73 9.79 2.08
C ALA A 151 -14.14 10.75 3.21
N GLU A 152 -14.24 12.05 2.94
CA GLU A 152 -14.70 13.05 3.90
C GLU A 152 -16.14 12.79 4.34
N ARG A 153 -17.04 12.48 3.40
CA ARG A 153 -18.43 12.11 3.69
C ARG A 153 -18.50 10.86 4.56
N ALA A 154 -17.69 9.85 4.26
CA ALA A 154 -17.65 8.63 5.06
C ALA A 154 -17.16 8.88 6.50
N LEU A 155 -16.19 9.78 6.71
CA LEU A 155 -15.78 10.20 8.05
C LEU A 155 -16.90 10.97 8.77
N ARG A 156 -17.58 11.91 8.10
CA ARG A 156 -18.74 12.62 8.68
C ARG A 156 -19.85 11.66 9.11
N ASN A 157 -20.14 10.63 8.31
CA ASN A 157 -21.15 9.61 8.67
C ASN A 157 -20.67 8.72 9.82
N ALA A 158 -19.38 8.39 9.87
CA ALA A 158 -18.80 7.65 10.99
C ALA A 158 -18.93 8.42 12.32
N ALA A 159 -18.69 9.75 12.32
CA ALA A 159 -18.88 10.60 13.49
C ALA A 159 -20.35 10.63 13.99
N LYS A 160 -21.32 10.37 13.11
CA LYS A 160 -22.74 10.25 13.47
C LYS A 160 -23.14 8.84 13.95
N GLY A 161 -22.20 7.89 14.00
CA GLY A 161 -22.48 6.50 14.37
C GLY A 161 -23.16 5.67 13.29
N GLU A 162 -23.19 6.15 12.04
CA GLU A 162 -23.93 5.52 10.94
C GLU A 162 -23.14 4.40 10.23
N ALA A 163 -21.86 4.20 10.59
CA ALA A 163 -20.97 3.23 9.94
C ALA A 163 -20.43 2.17 10.92
N ARG A 164 -20.29 0.92 10.44
CA ARG A 164 -19.99 -0.27 11.26
C ARG A 164 -18.62 -0.91 11.01
N THR A 165 -17.66 -0.17 10.46
CA THR A 165 -16.28 -0.69 10.24
C THR A 165 -15.37 -0.31 11.40
N VAL A 166 -14.34 -1.11 11.70
CA VAL A 166 -13.34 -0.79 12.74
C VAL A 166 -12.76 0.61 12.53
N GLY A 167 -12.43 0.99 11.29
CA GLY A 167 -11.95 2.34 10.99
C GLY A 167 -12.99 3.45 11.24
N ALA A 168 -14.28 3.18 11.04
CA ALA A 168 -15.34 4.13 11.38
C ALA A 168 -15.50 4.27 12.90
N SER A 169 -15.48 3.15 13.63
CA SER A 169 -15.49 3.15 15.09
C SER A 169 -14.26 3.86 15.65
N ALA A 170 -13.07 3.63 15.08
CA ALA A 170 -11.83 4.29 15.49
C ALA A 170 -11.88 5.81 15.27
N TYR A 171 -12.48 6.27 14.17
CA TYR A 171 -12.70 7.68 13.94
C TYR A 171 -13.68 8.29 14.95
N ALA A 172 -14.82 7.63 15.18
CA ALA A 172 -15.83 8.12 16.11
C ALA A 172 -15.33 8.15 17.57
N ALA A 173 -14.54 7.15 17.98
CA ALA A 173 -14.05 7.03 19.35
C ALA A 173 -12.77 7.84 19.62
N PHE A 174 -11.84 7.90 18.65
CA PHE A 174 -10.48 8.41 18.88
C PHE A 174 -10.03 9.46 17.85
N GLY A 175 -10.88 9.85 16.89
CA GLY A 175 -10.51 10.79 15.82
C GLY A 175 -9.54 10.21 14.77
N MET A 176 -9.21 8.92 14.84
CA MET A 176 -8.29 8.26 13.92
C MET A 176 -8.92 8.15 12.51
N ARG A 177 -8.40 8.89 11.54
CA ARG A 177 -8.93 8.93 10.17
C ARG A 177 -8.61 7.65 9.35
N GLY A 178 -7.54 6.95 9.72
CA GLY A 178 -7.10 5.70 9.07
C GLY A 178 -6.95 5.84 7.55
N ALA A 179 -7.34 4.80 6.81
CA ALA A 179 -7.26 4.78 5.34
C ALA A 179 -7.94 5.96 4.64
N ARG A 180 -9.05 6.47 5.20
CA ARG A 180 -9.73 7.65 4.64
C ARG A 180 -8.90 8.92 4.80
N GLY A 181 -8.16 9.04 5.90
CA GLY A 181 -7.21 10.13 6.11
C GLY A 181 -6.14 10.19 5.03
N HIS A 182 -5.55 9.05 4.68
CA HIS A 182 -4.53 8.97 3.61
C HIS A 182 -5.07 9.41 2.25
N VAL A 183 -6.30 9.00 1.90
CA VAL A 183 -6.96 9.44 0.66
C VAL A 183 -7.21 10.95 0.69
N ILE A 184 -7.73 11.48 1.79
CA ILE A 184 -8.01 12.91 1.93
C ILE A 184 -6.71 13.71 1.79
N ASP A 185 -5.64 13.28 2.44
CA ASP A 185 -4.39 14.05 2.51
C ASP A 185 -3.52 13.93 1.25
N GLY A 186 -3.86 13.06 0.29
CA GLY A 186 -3.07 12.89 -0.94
C GLY A 186 -1.92 11.91 -0.83
N PHE A 187 -2.02 10.94 0.08
CA PHE A 187 -0.99 9.91 0.34
C PHE A 187 0.44 10.44 0.58
N PRO A 188 0.65 11.49 1.41
CA PRO A 188 2.01 11.95 1.72
C PRO A 188 2.87 10.84 2.37
N ILE A 189 2.25 9.87 3.05
CA ILE A 189 2.96 8.72 3.60
C ILE A 189 3.63 7.85 2.52
N ILE A 190 3.09 7.81 1.30
CA ILE A 190 3.73 7.11 0.18
C ILE A 190 4.92 7.93 -0.34
N THR A 191 4.70 9.21 -0.64
CA THR A 191 5.70 10.04 -1.34
C THR A 191 6.81 10.59 -0.45
N SER A 192 6.50 10.87 0.82
CA SER A 192 7.43 11.50 1.76
C SER A 192 8.07 10.53 2.75
N VAL A 193 7.51 9.32 2.92
CA VAL A 193 8.03 8.31 3.87
C VAL A 193 8.37 7.01 3.14
N GLY A 194 7.37 6.37 2.51
CA GLY A 194 7.52 5.06 1.90
C GLY A 194 8.57 5.03 0.79
N LEU A 195 8.39 5.86 -0.23
CA LEU A 195 9.29 5.93 -1.39
C LEU A 195 10.73 6.30 -0.99
N PRO A 196 11.00 7.36 -0.20
CA PRO A 196 12.35 7.66 0.25
C PRO A 196 13.02 6.52 1.02
N ALA A 197 12.30 5.87 1.95
CA ALA A 197 12.83 4.74 2.71
C ALA A 197 13.15 3.55 1.79
N PHE A 198 12.24 3.21 0.88
CA PHE A 198 12.43 2.11 -0.06
C PHE A 198 13.64 2.35 -0.98
N GLU A 199 13.71 3.52 -1.61
CA GLU A 199 14.78 3.87 -2.55
C GLU A 199 16.14 3.89 -1.86
N HIS A 200 16.23 4.47 -0.66
CA HIS A 200 17.45 4.47 0.13
C HIS A 200 17.92 3.03 0.43
N ALA A 201 17.04 2.21 0.98
CA ALA A 201 17.37 0.84 1.35
C ALA A 201 17.72 -0.03 0.13
N LEU A 202 17.00 0.14 -0.98
CA LEU A 202 17.27 -0.59 -2.22
C LEU A 202 18.62 -0.19 -2.80
N ALA A 203 18.95 1.11 -2.85
CA ALA A 203 20.23 1.59 -3.34
C ALA A 203 21.40 1.10 -2.49
N SER A 204 21.24 1.07 -1.17
CA SER A 204 22.30 0.64 -0.24
C SER A 204 22.48 -0.87 -0.16
N SER A 205 21.41 -1.67 -0.27
CA SER A 205 21.49 -3.13 -0.08
C SER A 205 21.46 -3.93 -1.38
N GLY A 206 20.92 -3.36 -2.47
CA GLY A 206 20.58 -4.11 -3.67
C GLY A 206 19.58 -5.25 -3.42
N ASN A 207 18.87 -5.25 -2.29
CA ASN A 207 17.97 -6.33 -1.89
C ASN A 207 16.54 -5.79 -1.65
N MET A 208 15.59 -6.28 -2.43
CA MET A 208 14.22 -5.79 -2.43
C MET A 208 13.45 -6.21 -1.17
N ARG A 209 13.70 -7.42 -0.64
CA ARG A 209 13.12 -7.89 0.62
C ARG A 209 13.52 -6.97 1.78
N ARG A 210 14.82 -6.66 1.88
CA ARG A 210 15.37 -5.78 2.91
C ARG A 210 14.85 -4.36 2.78
N ALA A 211 14.72 -3.87 1.55
CA ALA A 211 14.11 -2.57 1.29
C ALA A 211 12.64 -2.54 1.74
N ALA A 212 11.83 -3.55 1.41
CA ALA A 212 10.43 -3.63 1.85
C ALA A 212 10.29 -3.66 3.38
N VAL A 213 11.12 -4.44 4.09
CA VAL A 213 11.14 -4.49 5.57
C VAL A 213 11.54 -3.13 6.16
N HIS A 214 12.54 -2.47 5.59
CA HIS A 214 12.95 -1.14 6.03
C HIS A 214 11.84 -0.11 5.80
N THR A 215 11.20 -0.13 4.64
CA THR A 215 10.05 0.73 4.34
C THR A 215 8.90 0.50 5.31
N LEU A 216 8.58 -0.76 5.64
CA LEU A 216 7.49 -1.08 6.56
C LEU A 216 7.66 -0.38 7.91
N VAL A 217 8.84 -0.44 8.52
CA VAL A 217 9.04 0.13 9.85
C VAL A 217 9.05 1.66 9.83
N HIS A 218 9.48 2.27 8.72
CA HIS A 218 9.33 3.71 8.50
C HIS A 218 7.86 4.11 8.36
N VAL A 219 7.07 3.35 7.60
CA VAL A 219 5.62 3.58 7.48
C VAL A 219 4.92 3.38 8.83
N MET A 220 5.23 2.32 9.56
CA MET A 220 4.65 2.06 10.89
C MET A 220 4.98 3.16 11.90
N ALA A 221 6.15 3.78 11.83
CA ALA A 221 6.56 4.88 12.70
C ALA A 221 5.75 6.17 12.48
N GLU A 222 5.05 6.30 11.35
CA GLU A 222 4.27 7.49 10.99
C GLU A 222 2.76 7.22 10.89
N ASN A 223 2.36 5.99 10.57
CA ASN A 223 0.97 5.62 10.32
C ASN A 223 0.18 5.38 11.61
N ASP A 224 -0.96 6.05 11.76
CA ASP A 224 -1.94 5.74 12.80
C ASP A 224 -2.81 4.55 12.35
N ASP A 225 -2.22 3.35 12.44
CA ASP A 225 -2.75 2.14 11.84
C ASP A 225 -3.97 1.58 12.60
N THR A 226 -5.16 1.83 12.06
CA THR A 226 -6.43 1.38 12.66
C THR A 226 -6.64 -0.13 12.58
N THR A 227 -5.87 -0.87 11.78
CA THR A 227 -5.99 -2.34 11.73
C THR A 227 -5.50 -3.01 13.00
N SER A 228 -4.63 -2.34 13.76
CA SER A 228 -4.18 -2.79 15.09
C SER A 228 -5.31 -2.85 16.13
N LEU A 229 -6.44 -2.18 15.84
CA LEU A 229 -7.65 -2.18 16.66
C LEU A 229 -8.60 -3.35 16.35
N ASN A 230 -8.37 -4.12 15.28
CA ASN A 230 -9.30 -5.17 14.83
C ASN A 230 -9.60 -6.24 15.91
N ARG A 231 -8.68 -6.45 16.86
CA ARG A 231 -8.79 -7.52 17.88
C ARG A 231 -8.93 -6.97 19.30
N GLY A 232 -10.13 -6.52 19.67
CA GLY A 232 -10.40 -6.02 21.02
C GLY A 232 -10.36 -4.50 21.17
N PHE A 233 -10.18 -3.76 20.05
CA PHE A 233 -10.44 -2.32 19.97
C PHE A 233 -9.72 -1.46 21.04
N ASP A 234 -8.46 -1.81 21.32
CA ASP A 234 -7.63 -1.15 22.32
C ASP A 234 -6.84 0.02 21.72
N ALA A 235 -7.19 1.23 22.14
CA ALA A 235 -6.63 2.49 21.64
C ALA A 235 -5.14 2.69 21.95
N SER A 236 -4.54 1.91 22.86
CA SER A 236 -3.11 2.02 23.18
C SER A 236 -2.21 1.36 22.13
N ARG A 237 -2.75 0.44 21.32
CA ARG A 237 -1.95 -0.36 20.39
C ARG A 237 -1.36 0.43 19.23
N PRO A 238 -2.11 1.29 18.51
CA PRO A 238 -1.52 2.07 17.42
C PRO A 238 -0.32 2.89 17.89
N SER A 239 -0.44 3.58 19.04
CA SER A 239 0.64 4.42 19.57
C SER A 239 1.83 3.60 20.08
N ALA A 240 1.59 2.46 20.74
CA ALA A 240 2.65 1.55 21.19
C ALA A 240 3.45 0.98 20.01
N LEU A 241 2.76 0.50 18.96
CA LEU A 241 3.40 -0.04 17.74
C LEU A 241 4.18 1.06 17.01
N LYS A 242 3.61 2.26 16.89
CA LYS A 242 4.27 3.43 16.28
C LYS A 242 5.55 3.82 17.01
N ALA A 243 5.53 3.85 18.35
CA ALA A 243 6.69 4.16 19.17
C ALA A 243 7.81 3.12 19.03
N ALA A 244 7.46 1.83 19.05
CA ALA A 244 8.41 0.73 18.87
C ALA A 244 8.98 0.68 17.44
N ALA A 245 8.17 0.98 16.42
CA ALA A 245 8.64 1.15 15.05
C ALA A 245 9.63 2.31 14.92
N ALA A 246 9.36 3.45 15.58
CA ALA A 246 10.29 4.58 15.60
C ALA A 246 11.62 4.23 16.29
N GLU A 247 11.61 3.34 17.29
CA GLU A 247 12.84 2.80 17.88
C GLU A 247 13.62 1.93 16.90
N ALA A 248 12.94 1.02 16.19
CA ALA A 248 13.57 0.25 15.13
C ALA A 248 14.20 1.13 14.05
N VAL A 249 13.52 2.21 13.65
CA VAL A 249 14.07 3.22 12.71
C VAL A 249 15.32 3.88 13.28
N ARG A 250 15.31 4.35 14.54
CA ARG A 250 16.49 4.94 15.20
C ARG A 250 17.67 3.97 15.30
N ALA A 251 17.40 2.67 15.45
CA ALA A 251 18.41 1.63 15.46
C ALA A 251 18.98 1.29 14.06
N GLY A 252 18.47 1.90 12.99
CA GLY A 252 18.91 1.71 11.60
C GLY A 252 17.95 0.89 10.73
N GLY A 253 16.76 0.58 11.23
CA GLY A 253 15.70 -0.15 10.52
C GLY A 253 16.18 -1.48 9.94
N GLY A 254 15.62 -1.87 8.78
CA GLY A 254 16.02 -3.11 8.10
C GLY A 254 17.49 -3.17 7.62
N MET A 255 18.26 -2.07 7.77
CA MET A 255 19.60 -1.94 7.19
C MET A 255 20.74 -2.32 8.14
N THR A 256 20.49 -2.37 9.44
CA THR A 256 21.49 -2.69 10.46
C THR A 256 21.06 -3.93 11.25
N GLU A 257 22.01 -4.59 11.91
CA GLU A 257 21.70 -5.71 12.81
C GLU A 257 20.92 -5.24 14.04
N SER A 258 21.25 -4.06 14.57
CA SER A 258 20.51 -3.48 15.70
C SER A 258 19.06 -3.16 15.32
N GLY A 259 18.84 -2.59 14.14
CA GLY A 259 17.50 -2.33 13.64
C GLY A 259 16.73 -3.62 13.40
N LEU A 260 17.32 -4.64 12.78
CA LEU A 260 16.68 -5.95 12.63
C LEU A 260 16.32 -6.61 13.98
N ARG A 261 17.14 -6.43 15.02
CA ARG A 261 16.82 -6.89 16.37
C ARG A 261 15.58 -6.16 16.92
N SER A 262 15.56 -4.83 16.83
CA SER A 262 14.40 -4.02 17.26
C SER A 262 13.13 -4.33 16.45
N ILE A 263 13.26 -4.73 15.18
CA ILE A 263 12.13 -5.22 14.36
C ILE A 263 11.60 -6.55 14.92
N GLY A 264 12.50 -7.45 15.36
CA GLY A 264 12.11 -8.67 16.06
C GLY A 264 11.36 -8.38 17.36
N GLU A 265 11.87 -7.47 18.19
CA GLU A 265 11.22 -7.02 19.43
C GLU A 265 9.84 -6.40 19.18
N LEU A 266 9.71 -5.58 18.12
CA LEU A 266 8.42 -5.08 17.65
C LEU A 266 7.48 -6.21 17.22
N GLY A 267 8.00 -7.28 16.64
CA GLY A 267 7.24 -8.49 16.32
C GLY A 267 6.66 -9.16 17.57
N GLU A 268 7.46 -9.31 18.63
CA GLU A 268 7.00 -9.84 19.91
C GLU A 268 5.99 -8.92 20.60
N LEU A 269 6.14 -7.61 20.48
CA LEU A 269 5.15 -6.65 20.97
C LEU A 269 3.81 -6.84 20.23
N CYS A 270 3.85 -6.99 18.90
CA CYS A 270 2.65 -7.26 18.12
C CYS A 270 1.94 -8.54 18.58
N ARG A 271 2.71 -9.63 18.84
CA ARG A 271 2.17 -10.88 19.40
C ARG A 271 1.52 -10.67 20.77
N THR A 272 2.23 -10.00 21.67
CA THR A 272 1.78 -9.74 23.05
C THR A 272 0.48 -8.93 23.07
N LEU A 273 0.38 -7.92 22.20
CA LEU A 273 -0.80 -7.07 22.08
C LEU A 273 -1.89 -7.66 21.17
N ASN A 274 -1.63 -8.80 20.51
CA ASN A 274 -2.48 -9.36 19.46
C ASN A 274 -2.88 -8.30 18.40
N ALA A 275 -1.89 -7.49 17.98
CA ALA A 275 -2.07 -6.37 17.07
C ALA A 275 -1.43 -6.67 15.71
N ASN A 276 -2.16 -6.44 14.62
CA ASN A 276 -1.58 -6.46 13.27
C ASN A 276 -1.46 -5.02 12.72
N PRO A 277 -0.30 -4.63 12.16
CA PRO A 277 -0.14 -3.38 11.41
C PRO A 277 -0.46 -3.55 9.92
N GLY A 278 -1.64 -4.11 9.60
CA GLY A 278 -2.06 -4.41 8.23
C GLY A 278 -2.25 -3.18 7.35
N GLY A 279 -2.66 -2.04 7.93
CA GLY A 279 -2.79 -0.78 7.17
C GLY A 279 -1.42 -0.26 6.71
N SER A 280 -0.38 -0.49 7.50
CA SER A 280 1.00 -0.16 7.16
C SER A 280 1.53 -1.08 6.06
N ALA A 281 1.19 -2.37 6.10
CA ALA A 281 1.47 -3.31 5.02
C ALA A 281 0.80 -2.90 3.70
N ASP A 282 -0.49 -2.54 3.72
CA ASP A 282 -1.19 -2.05 2.54
C ASP A 282 -0.46 -0.82 1.92
N ILE A 283 -0.01 0.12 2.75
CA ILE A 283 0.74 1.32 2.29
C ILE A 283 2.11 0.96 1.68
N VAL A 284 2.79 -0.06 2.22
CA VAL A 284 4.04 -0.57 1.62
C VAL A 284 3.76 -1.15 0.24
N ALA A 285 2.72 -1.97 0.07
CA ALA A 285 2.33 -2.47 -1.24
C ALA A 285 2.02 -1.32 -2.23
N MET A 286 1.31 -0.29 -1.78
CA MET A 286 1.03 0.88 -2.63
C MET A 286 2.30 1.65 -3.00
N THR A 287 3.25 1.77 -2.07
CA THR A 287 4.56 2.40 -2.29
C THR A 287 5.34 1.67 -3.37
N LEU A 288 5.38 0.33 -3.29
CA LEU A 288 6.02 -0.53 -4.28
C LEU A 288 5.36 -0.39 -5.66
N ALA A 289 4.02 -0.40 -5.72
CA ALA A 289 3.29 -0.26 -6.98
C ALA A 289 3.59 1.10 -7.66
N VAL A 290 3.51 2.20 -6.91
CA VAL A 290 3.84 3.54 -7.41
C VAL A 290 5.30 3.59 -7.88
N ARG A 291 6.22 2.95 -7.16
CA ARG A 291 7.62 2.84 -7.57
C ARG A 291 7.80 2.04 -8.86
N PHE A 292 7.07 0.95 -9.03
CA PHE A 292 7.16 0.10 -10.23
C PHE A 292 6.61 0.83 -11.45
N TRP A 293 5.52 1.58 -11.30
CA TRP A 293 4.95 2.35 -12.40
C TRP A 293 5.83 3.52 -12.85
N THR A 294 6.49 4.20 -11.90
CA THR A 294 7.24 5.44 -12.19
C THR A 294 8.70 5.21 -12.58
N LYS A 295 9.29 4.08 -12.19
CA LYS A 295 10.72 3.79 -12.40
C LYS A 295 11.00 2.32 -12.79
N GLY A 296 9.95 1.57 -13.16
CA GLY A 296 10.05 0.15 -13.53
C GLY A 296 10.29 -0.80 -12.35
N THR A 297 10.06 -2.09 -12.57
CA THR A 297 10.37 -3.14 -11.60
C THR A 297 11.89 -3.38 -11.55
N PRO A 298 12.53 -3.42 -10.36
CA PRO A 298 13.96 -3.72 -10.26
C PRO A 298 14.30 -5.12 -10.81
N THR A 299 15.03 -5.19 -11.93
CA THR A 299 15.36 -6.46 -12.62
C THR A 299 16.58 -7.18 -12.06
N HIS A 300 17.45 -6.48 -11.32
CA HIS A 300 18.71 -7.02 -10.79
C HIS A 300 18.78 -7.01 -9.26
N ALA A 301 17.68 -6.70 -8.57
CA ALA A 301 17.64 -6.72 -7.12
C ALA A 301 17.63 -8.15 -6.60
N LYS A 302 18.42 -8.43 -5.56
CA LYS A 302 18.37 -9.68 -4.82
C LYS A 302 17.06 -9.78 -4.04
N TRP A 303 16.56 -11.01 -3.86
CA TRP A 303 15.49 -11.33 -2.93
C TRP A 303 16.06 -11.90 -1.63
#